data_AF-R5E5M6-F1
#
_entry.id   AF-R5E5M6-F1
#
_cell.length_a   1.000
_cell.length_b   1.000
_cell.length_c   1.000
_cell.angle_alpha   90.00
_cell.angle_beta   90.00
_cell.angle_gamma   90.00
#
_symmetry.space_group_name_H-M   'P 1'
#
loop_
_entity.id
_entity.type
_entity.pdbx_description
1 polymer ?
#
loop_
_entity_poly.entity_id
_entity_poly.type
_entity_poly.pdbx_seq_one_letter_code
_entity_poly.pdbx_strand_id
1 'polypeptide(L)'
;MAYADYEFYTDVYSGSAIAEPDFERMANRASRLVDVVTHRRLFNAYPEDEYTDLQIKMCVCDIADKMMEIDKYNKAAALDESGNASLVKSVSAGSESITYSTTDTKYAELSKDDSKARAYYRSIVTDYLQGLPDANGIHLLYAGV
;
A
#
# COMPACT_ATOMS: atom_id res chain seq x y z
N MET A 1 2.54 -12.29 11.40
CA MET A 1 1.07 -12.20 11.46
C MET A 1 0.73 -10.79 11.04
N ALA A 2 -0.28 -10.60 10.21
CA ALA A 2 -0.69 -9.26 9.80
C ALA A 2 -1.34 -8.53 10.99
N TYR A 3 -1.22 -7.20 11.02
CA TYR A 3 -1.88 -6.39 12.04
C TYR A 3 -3.36 -6.13 11.75
N ALA A 4 -3.80 -6.36 10.51
CA ALA A 4 -5.17 -6.13 10.05
C ALA A 4 -5.79 -7.41 9.48
N ASP A 5 -7.06 -7.62 9.80
CA ASP A 5 -7.88 -8.71 9.30
C ASP A 5 -8.75 -8.27 8.11
N TYR A 6 -9.28 -9.24 7.36
CA TYR A 6 -10.11 -8.94 6.19
C TYR A 6 -11.43 -8.25 6.58
N GLU A 7 -12.03 -8.64 7.71
CA GLU A 7 -13.23 -7.97 8.25
C GLU A 7 -12.97 -6.50 8.53
N PHE A 8 -11.80 -6.16 9.10
CA PHE A 8 -11.44 -4.75 9.32
C PHE A 8 -11.26 -4.00 8.00
N TYR A 9 -10.67 -4.64 6.99
CA TYR A 9 -10.46 -4.06 5.68
C TYR A 9 -11.78 -3.71 4.98
N THR A 10 -12.79 -4.57 5.08
CA THR A 10 -14.10 -4.33 4.45
C THR A 10 -14.98 -3.40 5.27
N ASP A 11 -15.05 -3.60 6.59
CA ASP A 11 -16.09 -2.98 7.41
C ASP A 11 -15.67 -1.62 7.97
N VAL A 12 -14.39 -1.47 8.32
CA VAL A 12 -13.86 -0.22 8.91
C VAL A 12 -13.15 0.60 7.86
N TYR A 13 -12.21 -0.01 7.13
CA TYR A 13 -11.43 0.68 6.12
C TYR A 13 -12.22 0.89 4.81
N SER A 14 -13.26 0.10 4.55
CA SER A 14 -14.06 0.17 3.31
C SER A 14 -13.24 -0.03 2.03
N GLY A 15 -12.22 -0.88 2.10
CA GLY A 15 -11.34 -1.20 0.97
C GLY A 15 -12.01 -2.11 -0.05
N SER A 16 -11.77 -1.86 -1.34
CA SER A 16 -12.33 -2.64 -2.46
C SER A 16 -11.27 -3.13 -3.46
N ALA A 17 -9.99 -2.82 -3.23
CA ALA A 17 -8.94 -3.09 -4.19
C ALA A 17 -8.43 -4.54 -4.13
N ILE A 18 -8.55 -5.21 -2.99
CA ILE A 18 -8.00 -6.55 -2.72
C ILE A 18 -9.14 -7.57 -2.53
N ALA A 19 -9.01 -8.72 -3.20
CA ALA A 19 -9.88 -9.87 -2.97
C ALA A 19 -9.42 -10.66 -1.73
N GLU A 20 -10.36 -11.27 -1.01
CA GLU A 20 -10.11 -12.08 0.19
C GLU A 20 -8.91 -13.05 0.11
N PRO A 21 -8.74 -13.88 -0.95
CA PRO A 21 -7.62 -14.83 -1.00
C PRO A 21 -6.24 -14.14 -1.17
N ASP A 22 -6.21 -12.92 -1.71
CA ASP A 22 -4.99 -12.14 -1.89
C ASP A 22 -4.69 -11.24 -0.69
N PHE A 23 -5.69 -11.01 0.17
CA PHE A 23 -5.59 -10.11 1.32
C PHE A 23 -4.51 -10.57 2.29
N GLU A 24 -4.53 -11.83 2.72
CA GLU A 24 -3.55 -12.34 3.69
C GLU A 24 -2.10 -12.17 3.16
N ARG A 25 -1.88 -12.42 1.87
CA ARG A 25 -0.55 -12.24 1.24
C ARG A 25 -0.11 -10.79 1.25
N MET A 26 -0.99 -9.85 0.88
CA MET A 26 -0.67 -8.43 0.82
C MET A 26 -0.55 -7.81 2.21
N ALA A 27 -1.45 -8.15 3.14
CA ALA A 27 -1.44 -7.67 4.52
C ALA A 27 -0.18 -8.13 5.28
N ASN A 28 0.27 -9.37 5.08
CA ASN A 28 1.54 -9.84 5.66
C ASN A 28 2.74 -9.06 5.10
N ARG A 29 2.74 -8.76 3.79
CA ARG A 29 3.83 -8.00 3.16
C ARG A 29 3.85 -6.54 3.62
N ALA A 30 2.68 -5.91 3.73
CA ALA A 30 2.50 -4.58 4.27
C ALA A 30 2.94 -4.51 5.74
N SER A 31 2.51 -5.46 6.58
CA SER A 31 2.88 -5.52 8.00
C SER A 31 4.40 -5.64 8.19
N ARG A 32 5.06 -6.48 7.38
CA ARG A 32 6.53 -6.58 7.40
C ARG A 32 7.21 -5.26 7.03
N LEU A 33 6.63 -4.48 6.13
CA LEU A 33 7.17 -3.17 5.77
C LEU A 33 7.00 -2.18 6.93
N VAL A 34 5.83 -2.14 7.54
CA VAL A 34 5.57 -1.33 8.74
C VAL A 34 6.57 -1.69 9.84
N ASP A 35 6.79 -2.97 10.12
CA ASP A 35 7.78 -3.42 11.11
C ASP A 35 9.20 -2.94 10.82
N VAL A 36 9.60 -2.89 9.55
CA VAL A 36 10.92 -2.39 9.15
C VAL A 36 11.03 -0.89 9.40
N VAL A 37 9.95 -0.14 9.15
CA VAL A 37 9.92 1.32 9.35
C VAL A 37 9.84 1.68 10.83
N THR A 38 9.09 0.92 11.63
CA THR A 38 8.97 1.12 13.09
C THR A 38 10.08 0.42 13.88
N HIS A 39 11.15 -0.03 13.22
CA HIS A 39 12.28 -0.71 13.85
C HIS A 39 11.89 -1.90 14.76
N ARG A 40 10.86 -2.66 14.34
CA ARG A 40 10.26 -3.80 15.08
C ARG A 40 9.71 -3.44 16.47
N ARG A 41 9.42 -2.17 16.74
CA ARG A 41 8.83 -1.77 18.03
C ARG A 41 7.45 -2.34 18.27
N LEU A 42 6.61 -2.42 17.23
CA LEU A 42 5.28 -3.02 17.31
C LEU A 42 5.30 -4.48 17.81
N PHE A 43 6.39 -5.20 17.53
CA PHE A 43 6.59 -6.56 18.03
C PHE A 43 6.97 -6.59 19.52
N ASN A 44 7.69 -5.58 20.01
CA ASN A 44 8.18 -5.54 21.39
C ASN A 44 7.19 -4.85 22.35
N ALA A 45 6.48 -3.83 21.87
CA ALA A 45 5.59 -2.99 22.64
C ALA A 45 4.42 -2.55 21.76
N TYR A 46 3.40 -3.41 21.68
CA TYR A 46 2.17 -3.07 20.97
C TYR A 46 1.40 -2.01 21.76
N PRO A 47 0.91 -0.94 21.13
CA PRO A 47 0.20 0.13 21.83
C PRO A 47 -1.11 -0.39 22.45
N GLU A 48 -1.42 0.07 23.66
CA GLU A 48 -2.69 -0.22 24.35
C GLU A 48 -3.81 0.77 23.98
N ASP A 49 -3.46 1.86 23.30
CA ASP A 49 -4.39 2.89 22.87
C ASP A 49 -5.17 2.46 21.63
N GLU A 50 -6.51 2.46 21.72
CA GLU A 50 -7.42 2.05 20.63
C GLU A 50 -7.22 2.91 19.38
N TYR A 51 -6.92 4.20 19.54
CA TYR A 51 -6.68 5.09 18.41
C TYR A 51 -5.40 4.71 17.67
N THR A 52 -4.32 4.43 18.40
CA THR A 52 -3.04 4.01 17.82
C THR A 52 -3.14 2.65 17.13
N ASP A 53 -3.82 1.67 17.74
CA ASP A 53 -4.13 0.37 17.12
C ASP A 53 -4.89 0.55 15.79
N LEU A 54 -5.93 1.39 15.78
CA LEU A 54 -6.72 1.68 14.59
C LEU A 54 -5.88 2.34 13.49
N GLN A 55 -5.00 3.28 13.82
CA GLN A 55 -4.10 3.91 12.85
C GLN A 55 -3.11 2.91 12.23
N ILE A 56 -2.58 1.97 13.02
CA ILE A 56 -1.69 0.91 12.52
C ILE A 56 -2.44 0.02 11.52
N LYS A 57 -3.67 -0.39 11.86
CA LYS A 57 -4.51 -1.20 10.98
C LYS A 57 -4.83 -0.48 9.68
N MET A 58 -5.23 0.79 9.75
CA MET A 58 -5.47 1.63 8.56
C MET A 58 -4.22 1.78 7.69
N CYS A 59 -3.06 2.00 8.31
CA CYS A 59 -1.79 2.10 7.60
C CYS A 59 -1.45 0.80 6.85
N VAL A 60 -1.69 -0.37 7.45
CA VAL A 60 -1.45 -1.66 6.80
C VAL A 60 -2.40 -1.86 5.62
N CYS A 61 -3.68 -1.50 5.76
CA CYS A 61 -4.66 -1.57 4.68
C CYS A 61 -4.31 -0.68 3.50
N ASP A 62 -3.92 0.58 3.74
CA ASP A 62 -3.55 1.52 2.68
C ASP A 62 -2.30 1.05 1.91
N ILE A 63 -1.28 0.58 2.63
CA ILE A 63 -0.10 -0.01 2.00
C ILE A 63 -0.49 -1.23 1.16
N ALA A 64 -1.32 -2.13 1.69
CA ALA A 64 -1.76 -3.32 0.97
C ALA A 64 -2.46 -2.94 -0.35
N ASP A 65 -3.31 -1.92 -0.35
CA ASP A 65 -3.99 -1.42 -1.55
C ASP A 65 -2.99 -0.88 -2.57
N LYS A 66 -2.03 -0.06 -2.14
CA LYS A 66 -0.98 0.47 -3.04
C LYS A 66 -0.08 -0.62 -3.59
N MET A 67 0.21 -1.66 -2.81
CA MET A 67 0.94 -2.84 -3.29
C MET A 67 0.15 -3.61 -4.35
N MET A 68 -1.16 -3.76 -4.15
CA MET A 68 -2.03 -4.43 -5.11
C MET A 68 -2.19 -3.63 -6.42
N GLU A 69 -2.31 -2.31 -6.34
CA GLU A 69 -2.34 -1.42 -7.52
C GLU A 69 -1.07 -1.57 -8.36
N ILE A 70 0.11 -1.59 -7.73
CA ILE A 70 1.39 -1.79 -8.42
C ILE A 70 1.49 -3.19 -9.03
N ASP A 71 1.01 -4.24 -8.35
CA ASP A 71 0.98 -5.60 -8.90
C ASP A 71 0.05 -5.71 -10.12
N LYS A 72 -1.12 -5.06 -10.09
CA LYS A 72 -2.03 -4.96 -11.24
C LYS A 72 -1.37 -4.24 -12.42
N TYR A 73 -0.69 -3.13 -12.16
CA TYR A 73 0.04 -2.40 -13.20
C TYR A 73 1.14 -3.26 -13.84
N ASN A 74 1.92 -3.99 -13.03
CA ASN A 74 2.98 -4.88 -13.52
C ASN A 74 2.45 -6.00 -14.41
N LYS A 75 1.33 -6.62 -14.00
CA LYS A 75 0.67 -7.65 -14.80
C LYS A 75 0.14 -7.11 -16.12
N ALA A 76 -0.43 -5.91 -16.13
CA ALA A 76 -0.90 -5.26 -17.36
C ALA A 76 0.27 -4.91 -18.30
N ALA A 77 1.36 -4.35 -17.77
CA ALA A 77 2.55 -4.00 -18.56
C ALA A 77 3.22 -5.24 -19.19
N ALA A 78 3.28 -6.37 -18.48
CA ALA A 78 3.86 -7.61 -19.01
C ALA A 78 3.04 -8.24 -20.16
N LEU A 79 1.72 -7.99 -20.19
CA LEU A 79 0.85 -8.45 -21.27
C LEU A 79 1.06 -7.63 -22.56
N ASP A 80 1.38 -6.35 -22.45
CA ASP A 80 1.69 -5.49 -23.60
C ASP A 80 3.00 -5.87 -24.30
N GLU A 81 3.99 -6.40 -23.58
CA GLU A 81 5.29 -6.81 -24.16
C GLU A 81 5.27 -8.21 -24.83
N SER A 82 4.21 -9.02 -24.64
CA SER A 82 4.17 -10.43 -25.08
C SER A 82 3.33 -10.72 -26.34
N GLY A 83 2.77 -9.72 -27.02
CA GLY A 83 2.24 -9.88 -28.38
C GLY A 83 0.94 -10.68 -28.51
N ASN A 84 -0.19 -10.02 -28.21
CA ASN A 84 -1.62 -10.38 -28.40
C ASN A 84 -2.26 -11.04 -27.15
N ALA A 85 -3.36 -10.51 -26.60
CA ALA A 85 -4.59 -10.14 -27.31
C ALA A 85 -5.14 -8.71 -27.05
N SER A 86 -5.48 -8.03 -28.15
CA SER A 86 -6.50 -6.97 -28.26
C SER A 86 -7.81 -7.42 -27.54
N LEU A 87 -8.59 -6.59 -26.84
CA LEU A 87 -9.37 -5.41 -27.24
C LEU A 87 -9.71 -4.59 -25.96
N VAL A 88 -9.78 -3.25 -25.91
CA VAL A 88 -10.33 -2.30 -26.90
C VAL A 88 -9.43 -1.07 -27.01
N LYS A 89 -8.67 -1.00 -28.11
CA LYS A 89 -8.32 0.26 -28.77
C LYS A 89 -9.37 0.48 -29.87
N SER A 90 -9.92 1.70 -29.93
CA SER A 90 -10.80 2.29 -30.95
C SER A 90 -12.32 2.09 -30.78
N VAL A 91 -12.97 3.13 -30.26
CA VAL A 91 -14.03 3.78 -31.04
C VAL A 91 -13.41 5.08 -31.57
N SER A 92 -13.25 5.14 -32.88
CA SER A 92 -13.03 6.38 -33.61
C SER A 92 -14.32 7.20 -33.51
N ALA A 93 -14.34 8.23 -32.65
CA ALA A 93 -15.30 9.32 -32.75
C ALA A 93 -14.60 10.64 -32.38
N GLY A 94 -14.08 11.31 -33.41
CA GLY A 94 -13.85 12.76 -33.49
C GLY A 94 -13.08 13.45 -32.36
N SER A 95 -11.85 13.87 -32.64
CA SER A 95 -11.19 15.05 -32.04
C SER A 95 -11.50 15.36 -30.57
N GLU A 96 -11.09 14.50 -29.65
CA GLU A 96 -10.76 14.96 -28.30
C GLU A 96 -9.41 14.41 -27.92
N SER A 97 -8.46 15.34 -27.76
CA SER A 97 -7.16 15.09 -27.16
C SER A 97 -7.36 14.42 -25.80
N ILE A 98 -7.07 13.12 -25.71
CA ILE A 98 -7.00 12.45 -24.40
C ILE A 98 -5.71 12.96 -23.75
N THR A 99 -5.85 13.97 -22.92
CA THR A 99 -4.84 14.37 -21.95
C THR A 99 -4.55 13.14 -21.10
N TYR A 100 -3.40 12.48 -21.32
CA TYR A 100 -2.94 11.38 -20.48
C TYR A 100 -2.81 11.90 -19.06
N SER A 101 -3.77 11.52 -18.21
CA SER A 101 -3.82 11.87 -16.80
C SER A 101 -2.56 11.35 -16.12
N THR A 102 -1.96 12.18 -15.27
CA THR A 102 -0.67 12.02 -14.59
C THR A 102 -0.55 10.81 -13.66
N THR A 103 -1.55 9.93 -13.61
CA THR A 103 -1.60 8.74 -12.76
C THR A 103 -0.78 7.58 -13.32
N ASP A 104 -0.77 7.37 -14.63
CA ASP A 104 -0.06 6.25 -15.26
C ASP A 104 1.46 6.37 -15.11
N THR A 105 2.00 7.59 -15.12
CA THR A 105 3.44 7.82 -14.98
C THR A 105 3.95 7.49 -13.58
N LYS A 106 3.16 7.78 -12.53
CA LYS A 106 3.57 7.53 -11.14
C LYS A 106 3.71 6.02 -10.87
N TYR A 107 2.71 5.22 -11.23
CA TYR A 107 2.79 3.77 -11.04
C TYR A 107 3.81 3.12 -11.97
N ALA A 108 4.03 3.67 -13.18
CA ALA A 108 5.11 3.24 -14.09
C ALA A 108 6.51 3.47 -13.53
N GLU A 109 6.73 4.56 -12.79
CA GLU A 109 8.01 4.82 -12.14
C GLU A 109 8.21 3.96 -10.89
N LEU A 110 7.15 3.77 -10.09
CA LEU A 110 7.20 2.93 -8.90
C LEU A 110 7.38 1.44 -9.24
N SER A 111 6.83 0.96 -10.36
CA SER A 111 7.03 -0.42 -10.79
C SER A 111 8.46 -0.72 -11.23
N LYS A 112 9.12 0.26 -11.87
CA LYS A 112 10.48 0.10 -12.41
C LYS A 112 11.57 0.20 -11.36
N ASP A 113 11.33 0.95 -10.27
CA ASP A 113 12.33 1.22 -9.23
C ASP A 113 11.82 0.86 -7.82
N ASP A 114 12.30 -0.27 -7.30
CA ASP A 114 11.96 -0.75 -5.94
C ASP A 114 12.37 0.25 -4.85
N SER A 115 13.39 1.08 -5.09
CA SER A 115 13.81 2.12 -4.14
C SER A 115 12.75 3.21 -4.00
N LYS A 116 12.20 3.67 -5.13
CA LYS A 116 11.11 4.66 -5.16
C LYS A 116 9.83 4.09 -4.54
N ALA A 117 9.50 2.83 -4.84
CA ALA A 117 8.35 2.16 -4.23
C ALA A 117 8.49 2.10 -2.69
N ARG A 118 9.65 1.70 -2.19
CA ARG A 118 9.95 1.68 -0.75
C ARG A 118 9.89 3.07 -0.11
N ALA A 119 10.38 4.10 -0.79
CA ALA A 119 10.29 5.48 -0.32
C ALA A 119 8.83 5.95 -0.23
N TYR A 120 7.99 5.58 -1.20
CA TYR A 120 6.57 5.89 -1.19
C TYR A 120 5.81 5.16 -0.08
N TYR A 121 6.08 3.88 0.15
CA TYR A 121 5.47 3.18 1.29
C TYR A 121 5.93 3.77 2.62
N ARG A 122 7.20 4.19 2.73
CA ARG A 122 7.68 4.90 3.91
C ARG A 122 6.94 6.21 4.16
N SER A 123 6.66 7.01 3.13
CA SER A 123 5.88 8.24 3.32
C SER A 123 4.47 7.95 3.84
N ILE A 124 3.83 6.88 3.36
CA ILE A 124 2.51 6.47 3.88
C ILE A 124 2.63 6.12 5.37
N VAL A 125 3.61 5.30 5.75
CA VAL A 125 3.82 4.93 7.15
C VAL A 125 4.09 6.16 8.02
N THR A 126 4.86 7.14 7.53
CA THR A 126 5.10 8.36 8.29
C THR A 126 3.81 9.17 8.47
N ASP A 127 2.97 9.28 7.45
CA ASP A 127 1.75 10.08 7.52
C ASP A 127 0.76 9.54 8.56
N TYR A 128 0.63 8.21 8.68
CA TYR A 128 -0.24 7.58 9.67
C TYR A 128 0.38 7.48 11.07
N LEU A 129 1.68 7.15 11.18
CA LEU A 129 2.31 6.81 12.46
C LEU A 129 3.10 7.97 13.08
N GLN A 130 3.13 9.15 12.45
CA GLN A 130 3.84 10.29 13.00
C GLN A 130 3.21 10.76 14.31
N GLY A 131 4.06 10.87 15.34
CA GLY A 131 3.66 11.36 16.67
C GLY A 131 2.98 10.32 17.55
N LEU A 132 2.66 9.13 17.02
CA LEU A 132 2.03 8.07 17.81
C LEU A 132 3.05 7.37 18.73
N PRO A 133 2.74 7.23 20.03
CA PRO A 133 3.57 6.50 20.98
C PRO A 133 3.30 4.98 20.94
N ASP A 134 4.31 4.19 21.31
CA ASP A 134 4.13 2.79 21.71
C ASP A 134 3.62 2.69 23.17
N ALA A 135 3.38 1.47 23.67
CA ALA A 135 2.94 1.25 25.05
C ALA A 135 3.94 1.79 26.10
N ASN A 136 5.20 2.02 25.74
CA ASN A 136 6.22 2.59 26.62
C ASN A 136 6.31 4.13 26.51
N GLY A 137 5.46 4.77 25.71
CA GLY A 137 5.47 6.21 25.48
C GLY A 137 6.54 6.68 24.47
N ILE A 138 7.20 5.78 23.75
CA ILE A 138 8.23 6.10 22.75
C ILE A 138 7.57 6.19 21.37
N HIS A 139 7.86 7.24 20.61
CA HIS A 139 7.29 7.37 19.27
C HIS A 139 7.66 6.20 18.35
N LEU A 140 6.68 5.65 17.64
CA LEU A 140 6.84 4.46 16.77
C LEU A 140 7.93 4.64 15.70
N LEU A 141 8.10 5.86 15.21
CA LEU A 141 9.08 6.22 14.16
C LEU A 141 10.46 6.65 14.70
N TYR A 142 10.66 6.67 16.02
CA TYR A 142 11.91 7.16 16.60
C TYR A 142 13.06 6.17 16.37
N ALA A 143 14.03 6.48 15.51
CA ALA A 143 15.11 5.55 15.18
C ALA A 143 16.14 5.28 16.31
N GLY A 144 16.03 5.97 17.45
CA GLY A 144 17.10 5.99 18.46
C GLY A 144 18.25 6.89 18.02
N VAL A 145 18.84 7.62 18.98
CA VAL A 145 20.18 8.19 18.84
C VAL A 145 21.12 7.31 19.66
#